data_AF-A0A920K9M1-F1
#
_entry.id   AF-A0A920K9M1-F1
#
_cell.length_a   1.000
_cell.length_b   1.000
_cell.length_c   1.000
_cell.angle_alpha   90.00
_cell.angle_beta   90.00
_cell.angle_gamma   90.00
#
_symmetry.space_group_name_H-M   'P 1'
#
loop_
_entity.id
_entity.type
_entity.pdbx_description
1 polymer ?
#
loop_
_entity_poly.entity_id
_entity_poly.type
_entity_poly.pdbx_seq_one_letter_code
_entity_poly.pdbx_strand_id
1 'polypeptide(L)' 'MSAPLISLQGLSKSFQGNDVVKCVDLTIDKGEFLEFWDLQAAVKPRS' A
#
# COMPACT_ATOMS: atom_id res chain seq x y z
N MET A 1 -10.92 19.65 -14.16
CA MET A 1 -10.01 18.51 -13.87
C MET A 1 -10.87 17.31 -13.50
N SER A 2 -10.49 16.09 -13.89
CA SER A 2 -11.18 14.87 -13.46
C SER A 2 -10.82 14.56 -12.01
N ALA A 3 -11.75 13.98 -11.25
CA ALA A 3 -11.43 13.39 -9.96
C ALA A 3 -10.50 12.18 -10.17
N PRO A 4 -9.58 11.89 -9.21
CA PRO A 4 -8.75 10.70 -9.27
C PRO A 4 -9.61 9.43 -9.19
N LEU A 5 -9.12 8.35 -9.80
CA LEU A 5 -9.80 7.05 -9.77
C LEU A 5 -9.65 6.39 -8.39
N ILE A 6 -8.45 6.49 -7.81
CA ILE A 6 -8.16 6.02 -6.44
C ILE A 6 -7.43 7.14 -5.72
N SER A 7 -7.87 7.43 -4.49
CA SER A 7 -7.20 8.36 -3.59
C SER A 7 -7.19 7.76 -2.19
N LEU A 8 -6.01 7.33 -1.74
CA LEU A 8 -5.75 6.86 -0.40
C LEU A 8 -4.91 7.91 0.32
N GLN A 9 -5.34 8.31 1.51
CA GLN A 9 -4.60 9.24 2.36
C GLN A 9 -4.43 8.64 3.75
N GLY A 10 -3.21 8.64 4.26
CA GLY A 10 -2.85 8.14 5.59
C GLY A 10 -3.08 6.65 5.78
N LEU A 11 -3.06 5.84 4.72
CA LEU A 11 -3.32 4.40 4.84
C LEU A 11 -2.27 3.76 5.73
N SER A 12 -2.73 3.16 6.84
CA SER A 12 -1.89 2.41 7.77
C SER A 12 -2.56 1.08 8.09
N LYS A 13 -1.75 0.02 8.17
CA LYS A 13 -2.23 -1.33 8.49
C LYS A 13 -1.21 -2.05 9.34
N SER A 14 -1.68 -2.62 10.44
CA SER A 14 -0.90 -3.55 11.27
C SER A 14 -1.46 -4.96 11.20
N PHE A 15 -0.57 -5.94 11.36
CA PHE A 15 -0.88 -7.36 11.45
C PHE A 15 0.05 -8.00 12.48
N GLN A 16 -0.54 -8.70 13.46
CA GLN A 16 0.20 -9.35 14.56
C GLN A 16 1.14 -8.39 15.33
N GLY A 17 0.70 -7.16 15.55
CA GLY A 17 1.48 -6.14 16.26
C GLY A 17 2.61 -5.52 15.43
N ASN A 18 2.80 -5.95 14.18
CA ASN A 18 3.74 -5.34 13.25
C ASN A 18 2.99 -4.43 12.28
N ASP A 19 3.52 -3.24 12.06
CA ASP A 19 3.01 -2.35 11.02
C ASP A 19 3.45 -2.90 9.65
N VAL A 20 2.46 -3.29 8.84
CA VAL A 20 2.64 -3.82 7.47
C VAL A 20 2.55 -2.71 6.43
N VAL A 21 1.76 -1.68 6.71
CA VAL A 21 1.65 -0.46 5.89
C VAL A 21 1.73 0.74 6.83
N LYS A 22 2.62 1.69 6.56
CA LYS A 22 2.78 2.92 7.37
C LYS A 22 2.52 4.15 6.51
N CYS A 23 1.49 4.91 6.86
CA CYS A 23 1.17 6.24 6.34
C CYS A 23 1.40 6.38 4.82
N VAL A 24 0.73 5.54 4.03
CA VAL A 24 0.81 5.60 2.57
C VAL A 24 -0.25 6.56 2.05
N ASP A 25 0.22 7.57 1.30
CA ASP A 25 -0.60 8.42 0.45
C ASP A 25 -0.42 7.96 -1.00
N LEU A 26 -1.52 7.62 -1.67
CA LEU A 26 -1.52 7.11 -3.05
C LEU A 26 -2.68 7.74 -3.83
N THR A 27 -2.36 8.38 -4.94
CA THR A 27 -3.34 8.89 -5.90
C THR A 27 -3.09 8.20 -7.24
N ILE A 28 -4.16 7.68 -7.85
CA ILE A 28 -4.11 7.05 -9.18
C ILE A 28 -5.15 7.73 -10.05
N ASP A 29 -4.68 8.34 -11.14
CA ASP A 29 -5.56 8.97 -12.10
C ASP A 29 -6.06 7.98 -13.17
N LYS A 30 -7.16 8.32 -13.82
CA LYS A 30 -7.75 7.46 -14.85
C LYS A 30 -6.79 7.32 -16.04
N GLY A 31 -6.37 6.09 -16.31
CA GLY A 31 -5.47 5.76 -17.43
C GLY A 31 -4.01 5.58 -17.00
N GLU A 32 -3.69 5.84 -15.74
CA GLU A 32 -2.36 5.53 -15.18
C GLU A 32 -2.23 4.05 -14.84
N PHE A 33 -1.04 3.51 -15.06
CA PHE A 33 -0.66 2.16 -14.66
C PHE A 33 0.45 2.24 -13.61
N LEU A 34 0.21 1.65 -12.45
CA LEU A 34 1.19 1.52 -11.38
C LEU A 34 1.48 0.04 -11.15
N GLU A 35 2.75 -0.28 -11.05
CA GLU A 35 3.23 -1.63 -10.78
C GLU A 35 3.97 -1.63 -9.44
N PHE A 36 3.51 -2.48 -8.52
CA PHE A 36 4.10 -2.61 -7.20
C PHE A 36 5.06 -3.81 -7.21
N TRP A 37 6.36 -3.52 -7.06
CA TRP A 37 7.40 -4.53 -6.96
C TRP A 37 7.86 -4.67 -5.51
N ASP A 38 8.11 -5.91 -5.10
CA ASP A 38 8.36 -6.40 -3.73
C ASP A 38 7.15 -6.46 -2.78
N LEU A 39 6.56 -7.66 -2.73
CA LEU A 39 5.74 -8.14 -1.61
C LEU A 39 6.53 -9.26 -0.91
N GLN A 40 7.75 -8.95 -0.43
CA GLN A 40 8.46 -9.86 0.48
C GLN A 40 7.69 -9.88 1.79
N ALA A 41 6.69 -10.77 1.86
CA ALA A 41 6.10 -11.18 3.11
C ALA A 41 7.26 -11.63 4.01
N ALA A 42 7.53 -10.85 5.06
CA ALA A 42 8.43 -11.22 6.14
C ALA A 42 7.82 -12.40 6.91
N VAL A 43 7.77 -13.57 6.27
CA VAL A 43 7.51 -14.85 6.92
C VAL A 43 8.85 -15.30 7.46
N LYS A 44 9.17 -14.88 8.68
CA LYS A 44 10.22 -15.56 9.44
C LYS A 44 9.76 -17.01 9.65
N PRO A 45 10.54 -18.03 9.26
CA PRO A 45 10.26 -19.40 9.68
C PRO A 45 10.35 -19.44 11.22
N ARG A 46 9.32 -20.01 11.87
CA ARG A 46 9.40 -20.35 13.29
C ARG A 46 10.45 -21.45 13.42
N SER A 47 11.51 -21.16 14.17
CA SER A 47 12.41 -22.13 14.78
C SER A 47 11.65 -23.08 15.69
#